data_AF-A0A2E0KFL3-F1
#
_entry.id   AF-A0A2E0KFL3-F1
#
_cell.length_a   1.000
_cell.length_b   1.000
_cell.length_c   1.000
_cell.angle_alpha   90.00
_cell.angle_beta   90.00
_cell.angle_gamma   90.00
#
_symmetry.space_group_name_H-M   'P 1'
#
loop_
_entity.id
_entity.type
_entity.pdbx_description
1 polymer ?
#
loop_
_entity_poly.entity_id
_entity_poly.type
_entity_poly.pdbx_seq_one_letter_code
_entity_poly.pdbx_strand_id
1 'polypeptide(L)'
;MNGEISGSFFVSNALPVVLLAPWMVAVAVSGSVQARPLSPAQRINIAAFMGRESAALYCQGNDLKTAIEKSVIKTMLDQDLDPESMDQIDLDQKEIGIAFFENVFADAFANCPSRARNIWRQMTEM
;
A
#
# COMPACT_ATOMS: atom_id res chain seq x y z
N MET A 1 -31.06 40.69 -52.92
CA MET A 1 -31.57 39.54 -52.17
C MET A 1 -31.20 38.27 -52.93
N ASN A 2 -30.49 37.36 -52.26
CA ASN A 2 -30.10 35.99 -52.66
C ASN A 2 -29.16 35.90 -53.89
N GLY A 3 -28.04 35.19 -53.87
CA GLY A 3 -27.42 34.34 -52.85
C GLY A 3 -26.18 33.71 -53.51
N GLU A 4 -25.01 34.00 -52.98
CA GLU A 4 -23.77 33.29 -53.29
C GLU A 4 -23.44 32.43 -52.08
N ILE A 5 -23.36 31.10 -52.23
CA ILE A 5 -22.32 30.33 -51.54
C ILE A 5 -21.89 29.21 -52.50
N SER A 6 -20.67 29.41 -52.99
CA SER A 6 -19.82 28.45 -53.70
C SER A 6 -19.32 27.36 -52.74
N GLY A 7 -19.11 26.17 -53.29
CA GLY A 7 -18.79 24.95 -52.54
C GLY A 7 -17.48 24.96 -51.77
N SER A 8 -17.32 23.96 -50.90
CA SER A 8 -16.32 22.89 -51.06
C SER A 8 -16.35 21.92 -49.87
N PHE A 9 -16.17 20.65 -50.21
CA PHE A 9 -15.98 19.48 -49.35
C PHE A 9 -14.92 19.65 -48.26
N PHE A 10 -15.05 18.95 -47.12
CA PHE A 10 -14.15 17.85 -46.68
C PHE A 10 -14.70 17.15 -45.41
N VAL A 11 -14.29 15.89 -45.25
CA VAL A 11 -14.92 14.79 -44.50
C VAL A 11 -14.14 14.46 -43.20
N SER A 12 -14.88 14.02 -42.17
CA SER A 12 -14.51 13.16 -41.02
C SER A 12 -13.40 13.52 -40.03
N ASN A 13 -13.81 13.62 -38.76
CA ASN A 13 -13.30 12.85 -37.60
C ASN A 13 -14.44 12.86 -36.55
N ALA A 14 -15.28 11.82 -36.46
CA ALA A 14 -15.10 10.70 -35.54
C ALA A 14 -14.49 11.14 -34.18
N LEU A 15 -15.30 11.29 -33.13
CA LEU A 15 -15.34 10.34 -32.01
C LEU A 15 -16.39 10.76 -30.95
N PRO A 16 -16.99 9.78 -30.25
CA PRO A 16 -18.17 9.94 -29.42
C PRO A 16 -17.85 10.55 -28.06
N VAL A 17 -18.73 11.41 -27.57
CA VAL A 17 -18.80 11.82 -26.16
C VAL A 17 -18.98 10.54 -25.35
N VAL A 18 -17.90 10.13 -24.69
CA VAL A 18 -17.82 8.95 -23.84
C VAL A 18 -18.92 9.04 -22.79
N LEU A 19 -19.85 8.08 -22.81
CA LEU A 19 -20.71 7.74 -21.68
C LEU A 19 -19.78 7.37 -20.50
N LEU A 20 -19.56 8.33 -19.61
CA LEU A 20 -18.95 8.04 -18.32
C LEU A 20 -19.97 7.29 -17.48
N ALA A 21 -19.61 6.07 -17.12
CA ALA A 21 -20.43 5.17 -16.35
C ALA A 21 -20.82 5.80 -14.97
N PRO A 22 -22.03 5.51 -14.46
CA PRO A 22 -22.62 6.19 -13.30
C PRO A 22 -21.88 5.98 -11.96
N TRP A 23 -20.84 5.14 -11.89
CA TRP A 23 -20.02 4.98 -10.68
C TRP A 23 -19.02 6.12 -10.45
N MET A 24 -18.74 6.96 -11.46
CA MET A 24 -17.81 8.08 -11.32
C MET A 24 -18.43 9.36 -10.70
N VAL A 25 -19.70 9.31 -10.29
CA VAL A 25 -20.40 10.43 -9.63
C VAL A 25 -20.51 10.22 -8.10
N ALA A 26 -20.02 9.10 -7.56
CA ALA A 26 -20.13 8.77 -6.13
C ALA A 26 -18.93 9.22 -5.26
N VAL A 27 -17.97 9.98 -5.78
CA VAL A 27 -16.80 10.47 -5.01
C VAL A 27 -16.78 11.99 -4.98
N ALA A 28 -17.89 12.60 -4.55
CA ALA A 28 -17.95 14.04 -4.41
C ALA A 28 -18.95 14.50 -3.35
N VAL A 29 -19.13 13.80 -2.22
CA VAL A 29 -19.80 14.42 -1.06
C VAL A 29 -19.32 13.85 0.28
N SER A 30 -18.79 14.77 1.09
CA SER A 30 -18.78 14.82 2.56
C SER A 30 -17.99 13.79 3.37
N GLY A 31 -16.78 14.21 3.70
CA GLY A 31 -16.07 13.84 4.92
C GLY A 31 -14.63 14.25 4.75
N SER A 32 -14.17 15.24 5.51
CA SER A 32 -12.76 15.24 5.89
C SER A 32 -12.53 13.89 6.56
N VAL A 33 -11.99 12.91 5.82
CA VAL A 33 -11.49 11.67 6.38
C VAL A 33 -10.27 12.11 7.17
N GLN A 34 -10.49 12.64 8.36
CA GLN A 34 -9.44 12.81 9.33
C GLN A 34 -8.99 11.38 9.62
N ALA A 35 -7.82 11.00 9.12
CA ALA A 35 -7.18 9.75 9.50
C ALA A 35 -7.37 9.57 11.00
N ARG A 36 -8.09 8.53 11.38
CA ARG A 36 -8.38 8.31 12.79
C ARG A 36 -7.02 8.08 13.45
N PRO A 37 -6.65 8.86 14.47
CA PRO A 37 -5.37 8.64 15.13
C PRO A 37 -5.36 7.23 15.71
N LEU A 38 -4.43 6.41 15.25
CA LEU A 38 -4.21 5.08 15.80
C LEU A 38 -3.71 5.25 17.23
N SER A 39 -4.34 4.56 18.18
CA SER A 39 -3.83 4.53 19.55
C SER A 39 -2.43 3.91 19.59
N PRO A 40 -1.57 4.29 20.55
CA PRO A 40 -0.22 3.73 20.64
C PRO A 40 -0.18 2.19 20.64
N ALA A 41 -1.13 1.55 21.31
CA ALA A 41 -1.26 0.09 21.33
C ALA A 41 -1.62 -0.49 19.95
N GLN A 42 -2.51 0.18 19.20
CA GLN A 42 -2.82 -0.24 17.83
C GLN A 42 -1.61 -0.15 16.92
N ARG A 43 -0.80 0.91 17.04
CA ARG A 43 0.41 1.07 16.22
C ARG A 43 1.41 -0.06 16.45
N ILE A 44 1.64 -0.42 17.72
CA ILE A 44 2.49 -1.55 18.11
C ILE A 44 1.95 -2.88 17.57
N ASN A 45 0.64 -3.11 17.68
CA ASN A 45 0.01 -4.35 17.20
C ASN A 45 0.08 -4.48 15.67
N ILE A 46 -0.12 -3.39 14.94
CA ILE A 46 -0.01 -3.34 13.48
C ILE A 46 1.44 -3.60 13.05
N ALA A 47 2.42 -2.98 13.71
CA ALA A 47 3.83 -3.25 13.45
C ALA A 47 4.22 -4.70 13.72
N ALA A 48 3.74 -5.29 14.82
CA ALA A 48 3.95 -6.71 15.11
C ALA A 48 3.32 -7.62 14.04
N PHE A 49 2.12 -7.29 13.56
CA PHE A 49 1.45 -8.00 12.46
C PHE A 49 2.26 -7.91 11.16
N MET A 50 2.67 -6.70 10.78
CA MET A 50 3.49 -6.45 9.59
C MET A 50 4.82 -7.20 9.65
N GLY A 51 5.43 -7.32 10.84
CA GLY A 51 6.65 -8.10 11.05
C GLY A 51 6.46 -9.60 10.79
N ARG A 52 5.33 -10.18 11.22
CA ARG A 52 4.99 -11.59 10.90
C ARG A 52 4.75 -11.78 9.41
N GLU A 53 4.03 -10.87 8.77
CA GLU A 53 3.79 -10.95 7.32
C GLU A 53 5.08 -10.80 6.51
N SER A 54 5.98 -9.92 6.95
CA SER A 54 7.34 -9.79 6.39
C SER A 54 8.10 -11.10 6.50
N ALA A 55 8.09 -11.77 7.66
CA ALA A 55 8.76 -13.05 7.85
C ALA A 55 8.17 -14.14 6.95
N ALA A 56 6.83 -14.23 6.87
CA ALA A 56 6.16 -15.19 6.00
C ALA A 56 6.56 -15.00 4.53
N LEU A 57 6.54 -13.76 4.04
CA LEU A 57 6.96 -13.42 2.68
C LEU A 57 8.45 -13.68 2.44
N TYR A 58 9.29 -13.41 3.42
CA TYR A 58 10.72 -13.72 3.36
C TYR A 58 10.96 -15.23 3.28
N CYS A 59 10.26 -16.02 4.09
CA CYS A 59 10.35 -17.48 4.08
C CYS A 59 9.88 -18.09 2.75
N GLN A 60 8.96 -17.42 2.03
CA GLN A 60 8.47 -17.86 0.71
C GLN A 60 9.47 -17.66 -0.44
N GLY A 61 10.58 -16.95 -0.24
CA GLY A 61 11.57 -16.78 -1.30
C GLY A 61 12.05 -15.35 -1.49
N ASN A 62 11.26 -14.35 -1.10
CA ASN A 62 11.57 -12.94 -1.30
C ASN A 62 12.81 -12.52 -0.49
N ASP A 63 13.58 -11.55 -0.98
CA ASP A 63 14.55 -10.83 -0.16
C ASP A 63 13.85 -10.00 0.92
N LEU A 64 14.58 -9.61 1.97
CA LEU A 64 13.98 -8.97 3.13
C LEU A 64 13.30 -7.65 2.77
N LYS A 65 13.93 -6.81 1.93
CA LYS A 65 13.37 -5.52 1.53
C LYS A 65 12.03 -5.71 0.80
N THR A 66 12.00 -6.57 -0.21
CA THR A 66 10.78 -6.88 -0.96
C THR A 66 9.69 -7.47 -0.04
N ALA A 67 10.08 -8.31 0.92
CA ALA A 67 9.14 -8.87 1.88
C ALA A 67 8.51 -7.80 2.77
N ILE A 68 9.30 -6.83 3.25
CA ILE A 68 8.81 -5.70 4.06
C ILE A 68 7.86 -4.82 3.24
N GLU A 69 8.25 -4.39 2.04
CA GLU A 69 7.42 -3.56 1.17
C GLU A 69 6.07 -4.23 0.86
N LYS A 70 6.07 -5.52 0.54
CA LYS A 70 4.84 -6.30 0.31
C LYS A 70 4.01 -6.46 1.58
N SER A 71 4.65 -6.60 2.74
CA SER A 71 3.95 -6.73 4.02
C SER A 71 3.19 -5.46 4.41
N VAL A 72 3.70 -4.27 4.04
CA VAL A 72 3.00 -2.98 4.25
C VAL A 72 1.67 -3.02 3.50
N ILE A 73 1.71 -3.32 2.20
CA ILE A 73 0.50 -3.41 1.36
C ILE A 73 -0.46 -4.47 1.89
N LYS A 74 0.05 -5.64 2.28
CA LYS A 74 -0.78 -6.70 2.83
C LYS A 74 -1.42 -6.30 4.16
N THR A 75 -0.67 -5.65 5.05
CA THR A 75 -1.18 -5.17 6.34
C THR A 75 -2.27 -4.13 6.14
N MET A 76 -2.13 -3.25 5.15
CA MET A 76 -3.19 -2.31 4.79
C MET A 76 -4.49 -3.00 4.41
N LEU A 77 -4.41 -4.02 3.54
CA LEU A 77 -5.58 -4.77 3.09
C LEU A 77 -6.20 -5.62 4.21
N ASP A 78 -5.37 -6.30 5.00
CA ASP A 78 -5.83 -7.23 6.04
C ASP A 78 -6.37 -6.52 7.28
N GLN A 79 -5.88 -5.31 7.58
CA GLN A 79 -6.31 -4.51 8.73
C GLN A 79 -7.27 -3.37 8.34
N ASP A 80 -7.69 -3.30 7.07
CA ASP A 80 -8.55 -2.24 6.52
C ASP A 80 -8.01 -0.83 6.84
N LEU A 81 -6.70 -0.65 6.65
CA LEU A 81 -6.00 0.61 6.91
C LEU A 81 -5.82 1.39 5.62
N ASP A 82 -6.18 2.66 5.68
CA ASP A 82 -5.85 3.63 4.64
C ASP A 82 -4.34 4.04 4.71
N PRO A 83 -3.79 4.63 3.64
CA PRO A 83 -2.40 5.09 3.62
C PRO A 83 -2.03 6.05 4.76
N GLU A 84 -2.91 6.98 5.12
CA GLU A 84 -2.64 7.97 6.18
C GLU A 84 -2.57 7.32 7.56
N SER A 85 -3.33 6.23 7.77
CA SER A 85 -3.20 5.39 8.96
C SER A 85 -1.88 4.63 9.01
N MET A 86 -1.36 4.17 7.87
CA MET A 86 -0.02 3.53 7.81
C MET A 86 1.12 4.52 8.05
N ASP A 87 0.98 5.77 7.61
CA ASP A 87 1.97 6.83 7.87
C ASP A 87 2.15 7.11 9.38
N GLN A 88 1.19 6.70 10.22
CA GLN A 88 1.30 6.79 11.67
C GLN A 88 2.14 5.65 12.30
N ILE A 89 2.53 4.63 11.52
CA ILE A 89 3.36 3.51 11.94
C ILE A 89 4.82 3.82 11.62
N ASP A 90 5.47 4.56 12.52
CA ASP A 90 6.88 4.89 12.39
C ASP A 90 7.76 3.79 13.00
N LEU A 91 8.47 3.04 12.14
CA LEU A 91 9.39 1.98 12.58
C LEU A 91 10.66 2.53 13.25
N ASP A 92 10.99 3.80 13.08
CA ASP A 92 12.10 4.45 13.79
C ASP A 92 11.72 4.78 15.24
N GLN A 93 10.42 4.81 15.55
CA GLN A 93 9.97 4.87 16.93
C GLN A 93 10.28 3.55 17.65
N LYS A 94 11.09 3.64 18.71
CA LYS A 94 11.65 2.48 19.43
C LYS A 94 10.63 1.36 19.73
N GLU A 95 9.48 1.67 20.34
CA GLU A 95 8.52 0.62 20.72
C GLU A 95 7.90 -0.08 19.51
N ILE A 96 7.64 0.67 18.44
CA ILE A 96 7.03 0.17 17.20
C ILE A 96 8.06 -0.65 16.42
N GLY A 97 9.27 -0.12 16.25
CA GLY A 97 10.38 -0.81 15.59
C GLY A 97 10.74 -2.13 16.29
N ILE A 98 10.84 -2.15 17.62
CA ILE A 98 11.10 -3.38 18.38
C ILE A 98 10.00 -4.41 18.10
N ALA A 99 8.73 -4.02 18.21
CA ALA A 99 7.61 -4.93 17.97
C ALA A 99 7.63 -5.52 16.55
N PHE A 100 7.95 -4.71 15.55
CA PHE A 100 8.12 -5.17 14.17
C PHE A 100 9.26 -6.20 14.06
N PHE A 101 10.48 -5.82 14.43
CA PHE A 101 11.66 -6.65 14.22
C PHE A 101 11.65 -7.93 15.06
N GLU A 102 11.20 -7.89 16.31
CA GLU A 102 11.04 -9.09 17.13
C GLU A 102 10.12 -10.12 16.46
N ASN A 103 9.02 -9.66 15.83
CA ASN A 103 8.12 -10.55 15.11
C ASN A 103 8.73 -11.06 13.80
N VAL A 104 9.50 -10.24 13.07
CA VAL A 104 10.24 -10.70 11.88
C VAL A 104 11.20 -11.84 12.27
N PHE A 105 12.01 -11.62 13.30
CA PHE A 105 12.99 -12.61 13.73
C PHE A 105 12.32 -13.86 14.31
N ALA A 106 11.38 -13.70 15.24
CA ALA A 106 10.72 -14.82 15.90
C ALA A 106 10.04 -15.75 14.88
N ASP A 107 9.28 -15.17 13.94
CA ASP A 107 8.55 -15.95 12.96
C ASP A 107 9.47 -16.57 11.91
N ALA A 108 10.50 -15.85 11.45
CA ALA A 108 11.47 -16.41 10.51
C ALA A 108 12.32 -17.53 11.14
N PHE A 109 12.72 -17.41 12.41
CA PHE A 109 13.45 -18.48 13.11
C PHE A 109 12.58 -19.72 13.31
N ALA A 110 11.28 -19.55 13.55
CA ALA A 110 10.35 -20.66 13.69
C ALA A 110 10.08 -21.36 12.34
N ASN A 111 9.86 -20.59 11.27
CA ASN A 111 9.32 -21.10 10.00
C ASN A 111 10.38 -21.34 8.90
N CYS A 112 11.49 -20.61 8.92
CA CYS A 112 12.57 -20.76 7.93
C CYS A 112 13.98 -20.52 8.53
N PRO A 113 14.42 -21.35 9.51
CA PRO A 113 15.65 -21.12 10.27
C PRO A 113 16.93 -21.07 9.42
N SER A 114 16.95 -21.75 8.27
CA SER A 114 18.08 -21.70 7.32
C SER A 114 18.24 -20.32 6.68
N ARG A 115 17.14 -19.60 6.44
CA ARG A 115 17.13 -18.23 5.91
C ARG A 115 17.27 -17.18 7.01
N ALA A 116 16.67 -17.43 8.19
CA ALA A 116 16.63 -16.49 9.31
C ALA A 116 18.01 -15.97 9.73
N ARG A 117 19.07 -16.79 9.61
CA ARG A 117 20.46 -16.40 9.90
C ARG A 117 20.96 -15.21 9.07
N ASN A 118 20.39 -15.00 7.89
CA ASN A 118 20.77 -13.91 6.98
C ASN A 118 19.97 -12.62 7.20
N ILE A 119 18.93 -12.64 8.03
CA ILE A 119 18.07 -11.47 8.25
C ILE A 119 18.86 -10.31 8.85
N TRP A 120 19.65 -10.57 9.89
CA TRP A 120 20.49 -9.54 10.51
C TRP A 120 21.41 -8.86 9.50
N ARG A 121 22.06 -9.65 8.64
CA ARG A 121 22.94 -9.14 7.59
C ARG A 121 22.18 -8.28 6.58
N GLN A 122 21.01 -8.72 6.13
CA GLN A 122 20.21 -7.95 5.18
C GLN A 122 19.70 -6.64 5.79
N MET A 123 19.33 -6.61 7.07
CA MET A 123 18.92 -5.36 7.74
C MET A 123 20.05 -4.34 7.82
N THR A 124 21.29 -4.76 8.02
CA THR A 124 22.45 -3.85 8.05
C THR A 124 22.90 -3.37 6.67
N GLU A 125 22.48 -4.07 5.62
CA GLU A 125 22.80 -3.76 4.22
C GLU A 125 21.69 -2.93 3.53
N MET A 126 20.55 -2.75 4.20
CA MET A 126 19.40 -1.93 3.76
C MET A 126 19.56 -0.48 4.19
#